data_AF-A0A4V3XB60-F1
#
_entry.id   AF-A0A4V3XB60-F1
#
_cell.length_a   1.000
_cell.length_b   1.000
_cell.length_c   1.000
_cell.angle_alpha   90.00
_cell.angle_beta   90.00
_cell.angle_gamma   90.00
#
_symmetry.space_group_name_H-M   'P 1'
#
loop_
_entity.id
_entity.type
_entity.pdbx_description
1 polymer ?
#
loop_
_entity_poly.entity_id
_entity_poly.type
_entity_poly.pdbx_seq_one_letter_code
_entity_poly.pdbx_strand_id
1 'polypeptide(L)'
;MDANPNDVVTILIVNSDNLAPSQFDAAFKTAGADTLSYSPPSASLPASGWPTLGSLIDSGTRLVTFLSTTADFTSVPYLIDEFTNVWETAYDVTDTTFNCDVNRTNGDTSTQMFLINHFLDQIIIGFPAPDVTQANTTNGVSGVGSLGQQVQTCATEYGRNPNFLLVDFYEYGGGSVFQVAATANGVDYSPSTSVATPMAQGSATNTASASSTSTPNTAISFHLGQGSVCATLAMVIGVALGAMNIV
;
A
#
# COMPACT_ATOMS: atom_id res chain seq x y z
N MET A 1 -13.40 10.05 -9.28
CA MET A 1 -12.49 11.22 -9.48
C MET A 1 -13.21 12.41 -10.15
N ASP A 2 -14.54 12.39 -10.22
CA ASP A 2 -15.33 13.40 -10.94
C ASP A 2 -15.53 14.68 -10.11
N ALA A 3 -15.64 14.53 -8.78
CA ALA A 3 -15.74 15.65 -7.86
C ALA A 3 -14.43 16.44 -7.70
N ASN A 4 -13.29 15.81 -8.01
CA ASN A 4 -11.96 16.41 -7.93
C ASN A 4 -11.24 16.29 -9.29
N PRO A 5 -11.57 17.15 -10.27
CA PRO A 5 -11.05 17.03 -11.64
C PRO A 5 -9.56 17.35 -11.75
N ASN A 6 -8.99 18.05 -10.77
CA ASN A 6 -7.55 18.41 -10.74
C ASN A 6 -6.69 17.40 -9.96
N ASP A 7 -7.29 16.31 -9.46
CA ASP A 7 -6.53 15.29 -8.74
C ASP A 7 -5.99 14.25 -9.73
N VAL A 8 -4.75 13.84 -9.49
CA VAL A 8 -4.13 12.65 -10.07
C VAL A 8 -4.03 11.60 -8.96
N VAL A 9 -4.48 10.39 -9.25
CA VAL A 9 -4.45 9.27 -8.31
C VAL A 9 -3.49 8.22 -8.82
N THR A 10 -2.63 7.71 -7.94
CA THR A 10 -1.83 6.52 -8.21
C THR A 10 -2.38 5.36 -7.40
N ILE A 11 -2.54 4.19 -8.03
CA ILE A 11 -2.88 2.94 -7.37
C ILE A 11 -1.71 1.98 -7.56
N LEU A 12 -1.22 1.41 -6.46
CA LEU A 12 -0.29 0.28 -6.47
C LEU A 12 -1.07 -0.97 -6.06
N ILE A 13 -1.15 -1.95 -6.96
CA ILE A 13 -1.82 -3.22 -6.71
C ILE A 13 -0.76 -4.29 -6.42
N VAL A 14 -0.70 -4.73 -5.17
CA VAL A 14 0.12 -5.89 -4.77
C VAL A 14 -0.63 -7.16 -5.22
N ASN A 15 -0.21 -7.74 -6.34
CA ASN A 15 -0.87 -8.89 -6.96
C ASN A 15 -0.33 -10.23 -6.41
N SER A 16 -0.61 -10.49 -5.13
CA SER A 16 -0.12 -11.69 -4.43
C SER A 16 -0.63 -13.00 -5.02
N ASP A 17 -1.80 -12.99 -5.65
CA ASP A 17 -2.43 -14.17 -6.25
C ASP A 17 -1.97 -14.45 -7.70
N ASN A 18 -1.09 -13.60 -8.25
CA ASN A 18 -0.63 -13.68 -9.64
C ASN A 18 -1.79 -13.71 -10.65
N LEU A 19 -2.83 -12.92 -10.40
CA LEU A 19 -3.96 -12.79 -11.31
C LEU A 19 -3.50 -12.15 -12.61
N ALA A 20 -4.00 -12.65 -13.75
CA ALA A 20 -3.66 -12.07 -15.05
C ALA A 20 -4.16 -10.61 -15.16
N PRO A 21 -3.41 -9.71 -15.83
CA PRO A 21 -3.81 -8.31 -16.04
C PRO A 21 -5.22 -8.14 -16.61
N SER A 22 -5.67 -9.08 -17.44
CA SER A 22 -7.01 -9.07 -18.03
C SER A 22 -8.16 -9.13 -17.00
N GLN A 23 -7.92 -9.69 -15.82
CA GLN A 23 -8.91 -9.72 -14.74
C GLN A 23 -9.06 -8.35 -14.09
N PHE A 24 -7.95 -7.64 -13.87
CA PHE A 24 -7.97 -6.24 -13.42
C PHE A 24 -8.56 -5.33 -14.49
N ASP A 25 -8.18 -5.51 -15.76
CA ASP A 25 -8.74 -4.76 -16.90
C ASP A 25 -10.26 -4.86 -16.97
N ALA A 26 -10.82 -6.05 -16.75
CA ALA A 26 -12.28 -6.24 -16.71
C ALA A 26 -12.93 -5.41 -15.58
N ALA A 27 -12.30 -5.35 -14.40
CA ALA A 27 -12.78 -4.53 -13.29
C ALA A 27 -12.64 -3.03 -13.58
N PHE A 28 -11.51 -2.59 -14.15
CA PHE A 28 -11.26 -1.21 -14.54
C PHE A 28 -12.29 -0.72 -15.56
N LYS A 29 -12.55 -1.51 -16.62
CA LYS A 29 -13.59 -1.24 -17.62
C LYS A 29 -14.99 -1.17 -17.02
N THR A 30 -15.31 -2.08 -16.11
CA THR A 30 -16.62 -2.08 -15.42
C THR A 30 -16.81 -0.80 -14.59
N ALA A 31 -15.74 -0.31 -13.97
CA ALA A 31 -15.74 0.95 -13.20
C ALA A 31 -15.59 2.21 -14.07
N GLY A 32 -15.28 2.07 -15.37
CA GLY A 32 -14.89 3.17 -16.26
C GLY A 32 -13.50 3.77 -15.97
N ALA A 33 -12.71 3.12 -15.12
CA ALA A 33 -11.39 3.58 -14.71
C ALA A 33 -10.34 3.45 -15.84
N ASP A 34 -10.54 2.53 -16.78
CA ASP A 34 -9.72 2.37 -17.99
C ASP A 34 -9.65 3.67 -18.80
N THR A 35 -10.76 4.40 -18.90
CA THR A 35 -10.83 5.68 -19.63
C THR A 35 -10.05 6.83 -18.98
N LEU A 36 -9.79 6.72 -17.66
CA LEU A 36 -9.00 7.68 -16.90
C LEU A 36 -7.54 7.24 -16.75
N SER A 37 -7.20 6.03 -17.20
CA SER A 37 -5.90 5.44 -16.91
C SER A 37 -4.83 5.91 -17.90
N TYR A 38 -3.69 6.34 -17.37
CA TYR A 38 -2.51 6.68 -18.15
C TYR A 38 -1.85 5.42 -18.71
N SER A 39 -1.66 5.39 -20.03
CA SER A 39 -0.85 4.38 -20.71
C SER A 39 0.48 5.01 -21.14
N PRO A 40 1.64 4.56 -20.61
CA PRO A 40 2.93 5.07 -21.03
C PRO A 40 3.24 4.68 -22.49
N PRO A 41 4.10 5.43 -23.19
CA PRO A 41 4.49 5.12 -24.56
C PRO A 41 5.39 3.88 -24.68
N SER A 42 5.92 3.37 -23.56
CA SER A 42 6.74 2.17 -23.46
C SER A 42 6.48 1.46 -22.13
N ALA A 43 6.79 0.16 -22.07
CA ALA A 43 6.61 -0.66 -20.86
C ALA A 43 7.37 -0.12 -19.63
N SER A 44 8.48 0.58 -19.87
CA SER A 44 9.28 1.21 -18.82
C SER A 44 9.69 2.62 -19.23
N LEU A 45 9.76 3.51 -18.26
CA LEU A 45 10.20 4.89 -18.42
C LEU A 45 11.22 5.25 -17.34
N PRO A 46 12.26 6.05 -17.66
CA PRO A 46 13.00 6.76 -16.64
C PRO A 46 12.07 7.77 -15.94
N ALA A 47 12.34 8.13 -14.69
CA ALA A 47 11.62 9.13 -13.91
C ALA A 47 11.45 10.46 -14.67
N SER A 48 12.45 10.87 -15.44
CA SER A 48 12.39 12.08 -16.29
C SER A 48 11.50 11.94 -17.53
N GLY A 49 11.10 10.72 -17.89
CA GLY A 49 10.20 10.42 -18.99
C GLY A 49 8.72 10.40 -18.60
N TRP A 50 8.40 10.46 -17.30
CA TRP A 50 7.02 10.53 -16.83
C TRP A 50 6.41 11.91 -17.11
N PRO A 51 5.11 11.97 -17.46
CA PRO A 51 4.41 13.24 -17.65
C PRO A 51 4.29 14.02 -16.33
N THR A 52 4.14 15.33 -16.44
CA THR A 52 3.79 16.15 -15.27
C THR A 52 2.35 15.86 -14.82
N LEU A 53 2.04 16.17 -13.55
CA LEU A 53 0.66 16.07 -13.05
C LEU A 53 -0.31 16.93 -13.88
N GLY A 54 0.11 18.13 -14.30
CA GLY A 54 -0.68 19.00 -15.18
C GLY A 54 -1.00 18.33 -16.52
N SER A 55 -0.03 17.65 -17.13
CA SER A 55 -0.25 16.92 -18.38
C SER A 55 -1.21 15.73 -18.23
N LEU A 56 -1.16 15.03 -17.10
CA LEU A 56 -2.12 13.96 -16.78
C LEU A 56 -3.55 14.52 -16.60
N ILE A 57 -3.67 15.70 -15.98
CA ILE A 57 -4.95 16.41 -15.80
C ILE A 57 -5.51 16.85 -17.16
N ASP A 58 -4.71 17.57 -17.95
CA ASP A 58 -5.13 18.13 -19.24
C ASP A 58 -5.52 17.05 -20.25
N SER A 59 -4.86 15.89 -20.20
CA SER A 59 -5.18 14.74 -21.06
C SER A 59 -6.37 13.89 -20.58
N GLY A 60 -6.88 14.15 -19.37
CA GLY A 60 -7.91 13.34 -18.74
C GLY A 60 -7.44 11.97 -18.22
N THR A 61 -6.14 11.65 -18.37
CA THR A 61 -5.56 10.35 -17.94
C THR A 61 -5.01 10.42 -16.51
N ARG A 62 -5.88 10.75 -15.56
CA ARG A 62 -5.50 11.12 -14.19
C ARG A 62 -5.27 9.93 -13.24
N LEU A 63 -5.39 8.70 -13.73
CA LEU A 63 -5.15 7.48 -12.95
C LEU A 63 -3.87 6.80 -13.44
N VAL A 64 -2.88 6.66 -12.56
CA VAL A 64 -1.67 5.85 -12.81
C VAL A 64 -1.79 4.57 -11.99
N THR A 65 -1.66 3.40 -12.63
CA THR A 65 -1.76 2.12 -11.91
C THR A 65 -0.51 1.29 -12.10
N PHE A 66 0.11 0.90 -10.99
CA PHE A 66 1.19 -0.08 -10.94
C PHE A 66 0.65 -1.44 -10.49
N LEU A 67 1.17 -2.50 -11.09
CA LEU A 67 0.88 -3.88 -10.73
C LEU A 67 2.21 -4.57 -10.41
N SER A 68 2.31 -5.13 -9.19
CA SER A 68 3.59 -5.63 -8.66
C SER A 68 4.09 -6.90 -9.37
N THR A 69 3.19 -7.66 -9.99
CA THR A 69 3.51 -8.88 -10.76
C THR A 69 2.57 -9.05 -11.94
N THR A 70 3.00 -9.81 -12.95
CA THR A 70 2.21 -10.23 -14.13
C THR A 70 1.78 -9.14 -15.11
N ALA A 71 2.14 -7.88 -14.86
CA ALA A 71 1.86 -6.78 -15.79
C ALA A 71 2.31 -7.13 -17.21
N ASP A 72 1.47 -6.81 -18.18
CA ASP A 72 1.74 -7.07 -19.60
C ASP A 72 1.35 -5.84 -20.41
N PHE A 73 2.37 -5.06 -20.76
CA PHE A 73 2.24 -3.84 -21.53
C PHE A 73 1.55 -4.07 -22.89
N THR A 74 1.66 -5.26 -23.48
CA THR A 74 1.08 -5.53 -24.80
C THR A 74 -0.44 -5.72 -24.73
N SER A 75 -0.94 -6.35 -23.65
CA SER A 75 -2.37 -6.62 -23.49
C SER A 75 -3.11 -5.54 -22.73
N VAL A 76 -2.54 -5.00 -21.65
CA VAL A 76 -3.16 -3.97 -20.81
C VAL A 76 -2.14 -2.87 -20.47
N PRO A 77 -1.86 -1.93 -21.39
CA PRO A 77 -0.74 -0.99 -21.26
C PRO A 77 -0.83 -0.01 -20.09
N TYR A 78 -2.03 0.22 -19.56
CA TYR A 78 -2.23 1.11 -18.41
C TYR A 78 -2.07 0.43 -17.04
N LEU A 79 -1.89 -0.90 -17.01
CA LEU A 79 -1.44 -1.63 -15.83
C LEU A 79 0.07 -1.79 -15.92
N ILE A 80 0.76 -0.82 -15.32
CA ILE A 80 2.19 -0.62 -15.49
C ILE A 80 2.94 -1.58 -14.56
N ASP A 81 3.96 -2.27 -15.09
CA ASP A 81 4.83 -3.08 -14.24
C ASP A 81 5.56 -2.18 -13.23
N GLU A 82 5.32 -2.42 -11.95
CA GLU A 82 5.92 -1.66 -10.87
C GLU A 82 7.44 -1.71 -10.94
N PHE A 83 8.04 -2.90 -10.89
CA PHE A 83 9.47 -3.06 -10.66
C PHE A 83 10.35 -2.70 -11.86
N THR A 84 9.79 -2.58 -13.06
CA THR A 84 10.50 -1.98 -14.20
C THR A 84 10.43 -0.45 -14.22
N ASN A 85 9.55 0.20 -13.45
CA ASN A 85 9.37 1.65 -13.42
C ASN A 85 9.70 2.32 -12.07
N VAL A 86 9.59 1.57 -10.98
CA VAL A 86 9.71 1.99 -9.60
C VAL A 86 10.59 0.96 -8.89
N TRP A 87 11.60 1.42 -8.16
CA TRP A 87 12.24 0.58 -7.14
C TRP A 87 11.78 1.01 -5.75
N GLU A 88 11.97 0.16 -4.76
CA GLU A 88 11.62 0.50 -3.39
C GLU A 88 12.63 0.02 -2.35
N THR A 89 12.57 0.63 -1.17
CA THR A 89 13.33 0.23 0.02
C THR A 89 12.75 -1.03 0.67
N ALA A 90 13.46 -1.61 1.63
CA ALA A 90 12.98 -2.78 2.37
C ALA A 90 11.67 -2.49 3.12
N TYR A 91 10.82 -3.52 3.20
CA TYR A 91 9.58 -3.56 3.99
C TYR A 91 9.73 -4.61 5.11
N ASP A 92 8.72 -4.72 5.98
CA ASP A 92 8.72 -5.57 7.19
C ASP A 92 9.91 -5.30 8.13
N VAL A 93 10.36 -4.04 8.17
CA VAL A 93 11.51 -3.64 9.00
C VAL A 93 11.11 -3.50 10.46
N THR A 94 11.92 -4.06 11.35
CA THR A 94 11.65 -4.06 12.80
C THR A 94 12.57 -3.14 13.60
N ASP A 95 13.29 -2.28 12.90
CA ASP A 95 14.18 -1.29 13.49
C ASP A 95 13.98 0.08 12.83
N THR A 96 14.30 1.13 13.58
CA THR A 96 14.02 2.51 13.18
C THR A 96 15.08 3.11 12.26
N THR A 97 15.94 2.30 11.63
CA THR A 97 17.01 2.82 10.78
C THR A 97 16.46 3.44 9.51
N PHE A 98 15.45 2.80 8.90
CA PHE A 98 14.82 3.22 7.63
C PHE A 98 15.85 3.77 6.63
N ASN A 99 16.65 2.87 6.05
CA ASN A 99 17.67 3.23 5.06
C ASN A 99 17.04 3.60 3.70
N CYS A 100 17.90 3.91 2.74
CA CYS A 100 17.52 4.24 1.37
C CYS A 100 18.01 3.19 0.37
N ASP A 101 18.43 2.02 0.85
CA ASP A 101 18.97 0.95 0.01
C ASP A 101 17.89 0.36 -0.90
N VAL A 102 18.24 0.08 -2.15
CA VAL A 102 17.37 -0.61 -3.09
C VAL A 102 17.10 -2.04 -2.59
N ASN A 103 15.83 -2.41 -2.45
CA ASN A 103 15.41 -3.76 -2.06
C ASN A 103 14.78 -4.55 -3.22
N ARG A 104 13.79 -3.98 -3.91
CA ARG A 104 13.13 -4.63 -5.06
C ARG A 104 13.15 -3.74 -6.30
N THR A 105 13.54 -4.32 -7.43
CA THR A 105 13.53 -3.73 -8.77
C THR A 105 13.78 -4.80 -9.84
N ASN A 106 13.30 -4.56 -11.05
CA ASN A 106 13.61 -5.27 -12.29
C ASN A 106 14.16 -4.32 -13.37
N GLY A 107 14.51 -3.07 -13.01
CA GLY A 107 14.98 -2.05 -13.94
C GLY A 107 16.22 -1.32 -13.47
N ASP A 108 16.51 -0.19 -14.11
CA ASP A 108 17.67 0.64 -13.81
C ASP A 108 17.36 1.62 -12.67
N THR A 109 17.87 1.33 -11.48
CA THR A 109 17.62 2.11 -10.26
C THR A 109 18.10 3.55 -10.34
N SER A 110 19.08 3.82 -11.20
CA SER A 110 19.62 5.17 -11.39
C SER A 110 18.66 6.10 -12.13
N THR A 111 17.70 5.52 -12.88
CA THR A 111 16.78 6.28 -13.70
C THR A 111 15.31 6.10 -13.33
N GLN A 112 14.92 5.01 -12.65
CA GLN A 112 13.54 4.73 -12.22
C GLN A 112 12.96 5.77 -11.25
N MET A 113 11.64 5.82 -11.09
CA MET A 113 11.02 6.41 -9.89
C MET A 113 11.34 5.57 -8.65
N PHE A 114 11.07 6.09 -7.45
CA PHE A 114 11.23 5.26 -6.25
C PHE A 114 10.20 5.51 -5.18
N LEU A 115 9.88 4.44 -4.47
CA LEU A 115 8.99 4.37 -3.31
C LEU A 115 9.82 4.09 -2.06
N ILE A 116 9.52 4.77 -0.96
CA ILE A 116 10.06 4.36 0.34
C ILE A 116 8.97 3.66 1.15
N ASN A 117 9.29 2.46 1.63
CA ASN A 117 8.50 1.73 2.62
C ASN A 117 8.87 2.28 4.00
N HIS A 118 7.96 3.06 4.59
CA HIS A 118 8.16 3.72 5.88
C HIS A 118 7.04 3.35 6.86
N PHE A 119 7.01 2.09 7.24
CA PHE A 119 6.16 1.56 8.29
C PHE A 119 7.00 0.62 9.14
N LEU A 120 6.87 0.74 10.47
CA LEU A 120 7.65 -0.04 11.43
C LEU A 120 6.83 -1.24 11.87
N ASP A 121 7.45 -2.40 11.83
CA ASP A 121 6.87 -3.63 12.32
C ASP A 121 7.46 -4.06 13.66
N GLN A 122 6.68 -4.85 14.37
CA GLN A 122 7.09 -5.62 15.54
C GLN A 122 6.85 -7.11 15.26
N ILE A 123 7.64 -7.98 15.91
CA ILE A 123 7.47 -9.42 15.77
C ILE A 123 6.42 -9.93 16.76
N ILE A 124 5.30 -10.43 16.25
CA ILE A 124 4.21 -11.04 17.00
C ILE A 124 4.14 -12.53 16.63
N ILE A 125 4.43 -13.41 17.60
CA ILE A 125 4.42 -14.87 17.39
C ILE A 125 5.30 -15.29 16.19
N GLY A 126 6.43 -14.61 15.99
CA GLY A 126 7.37 -14.90 14.91
C GLY A 126 7.04 -14.30 13.55
N PHE A 127 5.98 -13.51 13.43
CA PHE A 127 5.60 -12.82 12.19
C PHE A 127 5.67 -11.30 12.38
N PRO A 128 6.11 -10.55 11.36
CA PRO A 128 6.04 -9.10 11.37
C PRO A 128 4.58 -8.64 11.37
N ALA A 129 4.29 -7.58 12.12
CA ALA A 129 3.00 -6.92 12.18
C ALA A 129 3.19 -5.43 12.50
N PRO A 130 2.34 -4.54 11.96
CA PRO A 130 2.48 -3.10 12.18
C PRO A 130 2.57 -2.71 13.65
N ASP A 131 3.61 -1.94 14.01
CA ASP A 131 3.80 -1.39 15.35
C ASP A 131 3.09 -0.05 15.50
N VAL A 132 1.77 -0.14 15.71
CA VAL A 132 0.91 1.02 15.97
C VAL A 132 1.31 1.80 17.22
N THR A 133 2.03 1.20 18.18
CA THR A 133 2.47 1.91 19.39
C THR A 133 3.55 2.96 19.08
N GLN A 134 4.30 2.72 18.01
CA GLN A 134 5.37 3.60 17.52
C GLN A 134 4.91 4.51 16.36
N ALA A 135 3.68 4.33 15.85
CA ALA A 135 3.20 5.02 14.65
C ALA A 135 3.28 6.57 14.72
N ASN A 136 3.10 7.19 15.90
CA ASN A 136 3.29 8.65 16.04
C ASN A 136 4.73 9.09 15.78
N THR A 137 5.72 8.27 16.15
CA THR A 137 7.14 8.55 15.90
C THR A 137 7.51 8.19 14.47
N THR A 138 7.10 7.02 13.99
CA THR A 138 7.33 6.58 12.61
C THR A 138 6.77 7.60 11.61
N ASN A 139 5.53 8.05 11.78
CA ASN A 139 4.92 9.03 10.87
C ASN A 139 5.39 10.48 11.09
N GLY A 140 6.34 10.72 11.99
CA GLY A 140 6.78 12.05 12.39
C GLY A 140 7.44 12.88 11.27
N VAL A 141 7.43 14.20 11.45
CA VAL A 141 8.11 15.15 10.54
C VAL A 141 9.63 15.15 10.73
N SER A 142 10.10 14.81 11.93
CA SER A 142 11.53 14.80 12.26
C SER A 142 11.79 13.92 13.48
N GLY A 143 13.08 13.67 13.75
CA GLY A 143 13.52 12.78 14.82
C GLY A 143 13.91 11.39 14.31
N VAL A 144 14.53 10.61 15.19
CA VAL A 144 15.00 9.26 14.87
C VAL A 144 13.82 8.36 14.50
N GLY A 145 13.92 7.68 13.36
CA GLY A 145 12.91 6.74 12.89
C GLY A 145 11.69 7.38 12.23
N SER A 146 11.71 8.70 12.02
CA SER A 146 10.59 9.43 11.44
C SER A 146 10.61 9.44 9.91
N LEU A 147 9.44 9.57 9.29
CA LEU A 147 9.28 9.65 7.85
C LEU A 147 10.08 10.82 7.26
N GLY A 148 10.01 11.99 7.91
CA GLY A 148 10.76 13.15 7.45
C GLY A 148 12.28 12.96 7.51
N GLN A 149 12.79 12.17 8.46
CA GLN A 149 14.21 11.80 8.49
C GLN A 149 14.57 10.93 7.28
N GLN A 150 13.82 9.86 6.99
CA GLN A 150 14.13 8.99 5.84
C GLN A 150 14.03 9.77 4.52
N VAL A 151 13.00 10.59 4.34
CA VAL A 151 12.87 11.44 3.14
C VAL A 151 14.09 12.33 2.95
N GLN A 152 14.59 12.98 4.00
CA GLN A 152 15.77 13.82 3.91
C GLN A 152 17.05 13.01 3.61
N THR A 153 17.20 11.84 4.22
CA THR A 153 18.32 10.92 3.94
C THR A 153 18.33 10.51 2.48
N CYS A 154 17.19 10.03 1.96
CA CYS A 154 17.11 9.54 0.59
C CYS A 154 17.24 10.69 -0.43
N ALA A 155 16.72 11.88 -0.12
CA ALA A 155 16.90 13.06 -0.94
C ALA A 155 18.38 13.47 -1.05
N THR A 156 19.13 13.32 0.04
CA THR A 156 20.58 13.60 0.08
C THR A 156 21.36 12.56 -0.73
N GLU A 157 20.98 11.28 -0.62
CA GLU A 157 21.66 10.17 -1.29
C GLU A 157 21.42 10.16 -2.81
N TYR A 158 20.17 10.35 -3.23
CA TYR A 158 19.77 10.26 -4.65
C TYR A 158 19.68 11.61 -5.36
N GLY A 159 19.85 12.72 -4.65
CA GLY A 159 19.74 14.07 -5.21
C GLY A 159 18.31 14.46 -5.63
N ARG A 160 17.30 13.70 -5.19
CA ARG A 160 15.87 13.94 -5.47
C ARG A 160 15.00 13.27 -4.41
N ASN A 161 13.81 13.82 -4.16
CA ASN A 161 12.84 13.24 -3.23
C ASN A 161 12.25 11.91 -3.76
N PRO A 162 11.78 11.02 -2.86
CA PRO A 162 10.97 9.87 -3.25
C PRO A 162 9.73 10.29 -4.04
N ASN A 163 9.31 9.45 -4.98
CA ASN A 163 8.07 9.64 -5.73
C ASN A 163 6.86 9.22 -4.89
N PHE A 164 7.01 8.17 -4.06
CA PHE A 164 5.95 7.64 -3.23
C PHE A 164 6.43 7.40 -1.80
N LEU A 165 5.57 7.71 -0.83
CA LEU A 165 5.78 7.45 0.59
C LEU A 165 4.72 6.43 1.03
N LEU A 166 5.11 5.20 1.32
CA LEU A 166 4.18 4.18 1.81
C LEU A 166 4.28 4.09 3.33
N VAL A 167 3.16 4.28 4.02
CA VAL A 167 3.08 4.38 5.48
C VAL A 167 1.88 3.61 6.00
N ASP A 168 1.96 3.19 7.26
CA ASP A 168 0.82 2.68 8.02
C ASP A 168 0.23 3.75 8.91
N PHE A 169 -1.09 3.68 9.13
CA PHE A 169 -1.84 4.54 10.04
C PHE A 169 -1.55 6.04 9.86
N TYR A 170 -1.72 6.55 8.63
CA TYR A 170 -1.39 7.93 8.23
C TYR A 170 -1.98 9.01 9.15
N GLU A 171 -3.03 8.69 9.91
CA GLU A 171 -3.67 9.56 10.88
C GLU A 171 -2.86 9.79 12.17
N TYR A 172 -1.93 8.88 12.50
CA TYR A 172 -1.00 9.06 13.61
C TYR A 172 0.00 10.17 13.29
N GLY A 173 0.32 10.98 14.30
CA GLY A 173 1.04 12.24 14.11
C GLY A 173 0.16 13.40 13.61
N GLY A 174 -1.17 13.23 13.58
CA GLY A 174 -2.10 14.30 13.19
C GLY A 174 -1.98 14.71 11.72
N GLY A 175 -1.60 13.76 10.86
CA GLY A 175 -1.33 13.99 9.44
C GLY A 175 0.04 14.60 9.15
N SER A 176 1.01 14.44 10.05
CA SER A 176 2.41 14.80 9.81
C SER A 176 2.97 14.23 8.51
N VAL A 177 2.51 13.05 8.07
CA VAL A 177 2.91 12.47 6.78
C VAL A 177 2.57 13.37 5.59
N PHE A 178 1.44 14.09 5.65
CA PHE A 178 1.07 15.06 4.61
C PHE A 178 1.95 16.31 4.67
N GLN A 179 2.41 16.71 5.86
CA GLN A 179 3.39 17.79 6.01
C GLN A 179 4.74 17.40 5.41
N VAL A 180 5.19 16.16 5.61
CA VAL A 180 6.43 15.65 5.01
C VAL A 180 6.31 15.65 3.48
N ALA A 181 5.20 15.14 2.94
CA ALA A 181 4.94 15.15 1.50
C ALA A 181 4.88 16.58 0.93
N ALA A 182 4.22 17.52 1.60
CA ALA A 182 4.16 18.93 1.20
C ALA A 182 5.56 19.57 1.18
N THR A 183 6.36 19.32 2.22
CA THR A 183 7.74 19.80 2.31
C THR A 183 8.60 19.24 1.17
N ALA A 184 8.48 17.95 0.87
CA ALA A 184 9.19 17.32 -0.25
C ALA A 184 8.77 17.88 -1.62
N ASN A 185 7.54 18.37 -1.76
CA ASN A 185 7.05 19.03 -2.97
C ASN A 185 7.28 20.55 -2.98
N GLY A 186 7.88 21.13 -1.92
CA GLY A 186 8.11 22.57 -1.82
C GLY A 186 6.83 23.40 -1.72
N VAL A 187 5.76 22.84 -1.17
CA VAL A 187 4.47 23.53 -0.98
C VAL A 187 4.14 23.69 0.50
N ASP A 188 3.38 24.74 0.83
CA ASP A 188 2.96 25.00 2.21
C ASP A 188 1.94 23.95 2.68
N TYR A 189 2.15 23.41 3.88
CA TYR A 189 1.18 22.53 4.53
C TYR A 189 0.19 23.35 5.38
N SER A 190 -1.02 23.56 4.84
CA SER A 190 -2.12 24.27 5.53
C SER A 190 -3.43 23.52 5.29
N PRO A 191 -3.67 22.40 6.02
CA PRO A 191 -4.85 21.58 5.80
C PRO A 191 -6.14 22.33 6.16
N SER A 192 -7.06 22.44 5.20
CA SER A 192 -8.40 23.01 5.40
C SER A 192 -9.43 21.97 5.86
N THR A 193 -9.12 20.69 5.66
CA THR A 193 -9.92 19.54 6.10
C THR A 193 -9.21 18.85 7.24
N SER A 194 -9.96 18.45 8.27
CA SER A 194 -9.41 17.70 9.39
C SER A 194 -8.89 16.35 8.92
N VAL A 195 -7.67 16.00 9.34
CA VAL A 195 -7.16 14.63 9.23
C VAL A 195 -8.03 13.73 10.11
N ALA A 196 -8.25 12.50 9.67
CA ALA A 196 -8.94 11.50 10.48
C ALA A 196 -8.26 11.35 11.85
N THR A 197 -9.03 10.98 12.87
CA THR A 197 -8.47 10.63 14.18
C THR A 197 -8.24 9.13 14.25
N PRO A 198 -7.11 8.66 14.82
CA PRO A 198 -6.90 7.24 15.10
C PRO A 198 -8.11 6.62 15.79
N MET A 199 -8.55 5.45 15.32
CA MET A 199 -9.50 4.67 16.10
C MET A 199 -8.84 4.26 17.41
N ALA A 200 -9.54 4.43 18.53
CA ALA A 200 -9.05 3.94 19.81
C ALA A 200 -8.79 2.43 19.68
N GLN A 201 -7.59 1.98 20.05
CA GLN A 201 -7.31 0.55 20.24
C GLN A 201 -8.18 0.05 21.39
N GLY A 202 -9.39 -0.38 21.06
CA GLY A 202 -10.20 -1.15 21.98
C GLY A 202 -9.46 -2.44 22.24
N SER A 203 -9.01 -2.64 23.49
CA SER A 203 -8.92 -3.99 24.00
C SER A 203 -10.29 -4.60 23.79
N ALA A 204 -10.40 -5.55 22.88
CA ALA A 204 -11.57 -6.40 22.80
C ALA A 204 -11.61 -7.21 24.10
N THR A 205 -12.07 -6.60 25.19
CA THR A 205 -12.57 -7.33 26.34
C THR A 205 -13.80 -8.06 25.83
N ASN A 206 -13.61 -9.31 25.41
CA ASN A 206 -14.69 -10.28 25.30
C ASN A 206 -15.21 -10.53 26.72
N THR A 207 -15.96 -9.58 27.27
CA THR A 207 -16.81 -9.86 28.42
C THR A 207 -18.05 -10.55 27.86
N ALA A 208 -17.92 -11.84 27.58
CA ALA A 208 -19.07 -12.72 27.45
C ALA A 208 -19.79 -12.71 28.80
N SER A 209 -20.71 -11.76 28.97
CA SER A 209 -21.63 -11.75 30.10
C SER A 209 -22.68 -12.81 29.83
N ALA A 210 -22.41 -14.04 30.27
CA ALA A 210 -23.41 -15.09 30.38
C ALA A 210 -24.46 -14.63 31.40
N SER A 211 -25.53 -13.99 30.94
CA SER A 211 -26.73 -13.79 31.74
C SER A 211 -27.62 -15.02 31.58
N SER A 212 -27.62 -15.84 32.63
CA SER A 212 -28.54 -16.94 32.80
C SER A 212 -29.89 -16.40 33.25
N THR A 213 -30.85 -16.36 32.34
CA THR A 213 -32.27 -16.19 32.68
C THR A 213 -33.03 -17.44 32.28
N SER A 214 -33.28 -18.28 33.28
CA SER A 214 -34.22 -19.39 33.23
C SER A 214 -35.66 -18.87 33.16
N THR A 215 -36.45 -19.28 32.17
CA THR A 215 -37.92 -19.52 32.23
C THR A 215 -38.41 -20.14 30.89
N PRO A 216 -39.57 -20.82 30.86
CA PRO A 216 -39.66 -22.20 30.37
C PRO A 216 -40.19 -22.38 28.94
N ASN A 217 -39.84 -23.54 28.37
CA ASN A 217 -40.50 -24.31 27.31
C ASN A 217 -41.57 -23.64 26.45
N THR A 218 -41.19 -23.32 25.21
CA THR A 218 -41.99 -23.64 24.03
C THR A 218 -41.04 -24.19 22.97
N ALA A 219 -41.23 -25.47 22.64
CA ALA A 219 -40.42 -26.20 21.68
C ALA A 219 -40.63 -25.67 20.26
N ILE A 220 -39.54 -25.30 19.59
CA ILE A 220 -39.46 -25.25 18.13
C ILE A 220 -38.36 -26.22 17.74
N SER A 221 -38.77 -27.39 17.25
CA SER A 221 -37.88 -28.44 16.78
C SER A 221 -37.09 -27.98 15.55
N PHE A 222 -35.77 -27.89 15.66
CA PHE A 222 -34.87 -27.88 14.52
C PHE A 222 -34.38 -29.30 14.25
N HIS A 223 -34.84 -29.87 13.15
CA HIS A 223 -34.37 -31.14 12.62
C HIS A 223 -32.91 -31.01 12.16
N LEU A 224 -31.97 -31.67 12.84
CA LEU A 224 -30.66 -31.99 12.28
C LEU A 224 -30.83 -33.16 11.29
N GLY A 225 -30.77 -32.84 10.00
CA GLY A 225 -30.54 -33.85 8.96
C GLY A 225 -29.10 -34.35 9.06
N GLN A 226 -28.93 -35.67 9.18
CA GLN A 226 -27.65 -36.33 9.04
C GLN A 226 -27.07 -36.08 7.64
N GLY A 227 -25.95 -35.38 7.57
CA GLY A 227 -25.16 -35.25 6.35
C GLY A 227 -24.09 -34.17 6.49
N SER A 228 -22.82 -34.59 6.43
CA SER A 228 -21.60 -33.76 6.38
C SER A 228 -20.91 -33.49 7.72
N VAL A 229 -20.44 -34.56 8.35
CA VAL A 229 -19.18 -34.53 9.10
C VAL A 229 -18.06 -34.61 8.07
N CYS A 230 -17.21 -33.56 7.99
CA CYS A 230 -15.82 -33.54 7.48
C CYS A 230 -15.53 -32.24 6.71
N ALA A 231 -14.87 -31.27 7.36
CA ALA A 231 -13.79 -30.46 6.78
C ALA A 231 -13.26 -29.46 7.83
N THR A 232 -12.56 -29.95 8.86
CA THR A 232 -11.68 -29.13 9.70
C THR A 232 -10.31 -29.79 9.68
N LEU A 233 -9.50 -29.47 8.66
CA LEU A 233 -8.03 -29.44 8.63
C LEU A 233 -7.56 -29.37 7.17
N ALA A 234 -7.23 -28.17 6.68
CA ALA A 234 -6.35 -27.97 5.53
C ALA A 234 -5.98 -26.48 5.43
N MET A 235 -5.08 -26.00 6.28
CA MET A 235 -4.19 -24.89 5.96
C MET A 235 -2.80 -25.24 6.47
N VAL A 236 -2.15 -26.13 5.72
CA VAL A 236 -0.69 -26.31 5.75
C VAL A 236 -0.30 -26.38 4.27
N ILE A 237 0.80 -25.70 3.94
CA ILE A 237 1.44 -25.56 2.62
C ILE A 237 1.05 -24.26 1.88
N GLY A 238 1.83 -23.23 2.17
CA GLY A 238 1.95 -21.99 1.42
C GLY A 238 3.20 -21.21 1.86
N VAL A 239 4.30 -21.92 2.14
CA VAL A 239 5.60 -21.32 2.46
C VAL A 239 6.67 -22.02 1.65
N ALA A 240 7.57 -21.20 1.10
CA ALA A 240 8.86 -21.54 0.48
C ALA A 240 8.86 -21.90 -1.01
N LEU A 241 8.64 -20.90 -1.88
CA LEU A 241 9.35 -20.80 -3.17
C LEU A 241 9.58 -19.32 -3.51
N GLY A 242 10.53 -18.68 -2.82
CA GLY A 242 10.97 -17.31 -3.13
C GLY A 242 12.44 -17.05 -2.82
N ALA A 243 13.21 -18.08 -2.47
CA ALA A 243 14.64 -17.97 -2.23
C ALA A 243 15.31 -19.25 -2.73
N MET A 244 15.54 -19.32 -4.05
CA MET A 244 16.59 -20.10 -4.71
C MET A 244 16.42 -19.94 -6.23
N ASN A 245 17.19 -19.01 -6.82
CA ASN A 245 17.83 -19.16 -8.13
C ASN A 245 18.76 -17.97 -8.38
N ILE A 246 19.96 -18.06 -7.78
CA ILE A 246 21.16 -17.43 -8.31
C ILE A 246 22.15 -18.57 -8.54
N VAL A 247 22.33 -18.92 -9.81
CA VAL A 247 23.61 -19.36 -10.38
C VAL A 247 23.87 -18.45 -11.57
#